data_AF-A0A1F2A1U2-F1
#
_entry.id   AF-A0A1F2A1U2-F1
#
_cell.length_a   1.000
_cell.length_b   1.000
_cell.length_c   1.000
_cell.angle_alpha   90.00
_cell.angle_beta   90.00
_cell.angle_gamma   90.00
#
_symmetry.space_group_name_H-M   'P 1'
#
loop_
_entity.id
_entity.type
_entity.pdbx_description
1 polymer ?
#
loop_
_entity_poly.entity_id
_entity_poly.type
_entity_poly.pdbx_seq_one_letter_code
_entity_poly.pdbx_strand_id
1 'polypeptide(L)'
;MGLFSWLRSRPSDGGDQRDDSLDARLGTGLWRQHRDRFGRAVDRLYATAVQAQKESPGVPAVTAVVELTHRLSELDQRAAQIAQQAHSSWPLEGLVLPADVRQQVGDLPELLSRAAGKVSEAAQAAAHVRVAARQAAETAAGPADAAAASAARFVDDAEALIAEAQTRTGVRGTGGRETP
;
A
#
# COMPACT_ATOMS: atom_id res chain seq x y z
N MET A 1 -2.96 -23.68 7.85
CA MET A 1 -3.96 -22.60 8.07
C MET A 1 -3.83 -21.62 6.92
N GLY A 2 -4.91 -21.33 6.20
CA GLY A 2 -4.85 -20.74 4.86
C GLY A 2 -4.42 -19.27 4.86
N LEU A 3 -3.37 -18.97 4.09
CA LEU A 3 -2.87 -17.61 3.74
C LEU A 3 -3.95 -16.67 3.16
N PHE A 4 -5.15 -17.18 2.88
CA PHE A 4 -6.28 -16.43 2.32
C PHE A 4 -7.51 -16.38 3.24
N SER A 5 -7.39 -16.77 4.52
CA SER A 5 -8.55 -16.73 5.45
C SER A 5 -9.05 -15.30 5.70
N TRP A 6 -8.16 -14.31 5.67
CA TRP A 6 -8.52 -12.89 5.73
C TRP A 6 -9.17 -12.40 4.42
N LEU A 7 -8.91 -13.06 3.28
CA LEU A 7 -9.48 -12.67 1.99
C LEU A 7 -10.97 -13.01 1.87
N ARG A 8 -11.42 -14.11 2.47
CA ARG A 8 -12.83 -14.53 2.42
C ARG A 8 -13.75 -13.57 3.21
N SER A 9 -13.18 -12.72 4.07
CA SER A 9 -13.92 -11.75 4.89
C SER A 9 -14.02 -10.35 4.28
N ARG A 10 -13.75 -10.15 2.98
CA ARG A 10 -14.09 -8.91 2.27
C ARG A 10 -15.42 -9.08 1.50
N PRO A 11 -16.59 -8.89 2.15
CA PRO A 11 -17.85 -8.84 1.44
C PRO A 11 -17.88 -7.59 0.55
N SER A 12 -18.47 -7.73 -0.64
CA SER A 12 -18.75 -6.65 -1.58
C SER A 12 -19.66 -5.54 -1.02
N ASP A 13 -20.33 -5.80 0.10
CA ASP A 13 -21.19 -4.88 0.86
C ASP A 13 -20.42 -4.00 1.87
N GLY A 14 -19.15 -4.32 2.14
CA GLY A 14 -18.30 -3.58 3.08
C GLY A 14 -17.55 -2.41 2.46
N GLY A 15 -17.77 -2.09 1.18
CA GLY A 15 -17.21 -0.90 0.53
C GLY A 15 -17.83 0.38 1.08
N ASP A 16 -19.16 0.42 1.09
CA ASP A 16 -19.97 1.58 1.51
C ASP A 16 -19.70 1.95 2.98
N GLN A 17 -19.75 0.98 3.89
CA GLN A 17 -19.47 1.21 5.32
C GLN A 17 -18.02 1.58 5.60
N ARG A 18 -17.06 1.08 4.80
CA ARG A 18 -15.65 1.48 4.96
C ARG A 18 -15.42 2.88 4.45
N ASP A 19 -15.99 3.22 3.30
CA ASP A 19 -15.92 4.56 2.72
C ASP A 19 -16.62 5.56 3.65
N ASP A 20 -17.81 5.28 4.17
CA ASP A 20 -18.49 6.11 5.19
C ASP A 20 -17.64 6.26 6.47
N SER A 21 -16.98 5.19 6.93
CA SER A 21 -16.10 5.25 8.10
C SER A 21 -14.84 6.08 7.84
N LEU A 22 -14.31 6.07 6.61
CA LEU A 22 -13.15 6.84 6.21
C LEU A 22 -13.53 8.30 6.01
N ASP A 23 -14.70 8.58 5.44
CA ASP A 23 -15.26 9.92 5.28
C ASP A 23 -15.50 10.56 6.65
N ALA A 24 -16.02 9.81 7.60
CA ALA A 24 -16.16 10.25 9.00
C ALA A 24 -14.80 10.51 9.70
N ARG A 25 -13.70 9.88 9.26
CA ARG A 25 -12.37 9.98 9.90
C ARG A 25 -11.40 10.93 9.22
N LEU A 26 -11.57 11.18 7.92
CA LEU A 26 -10.63 11.91 7.06
C LEU A 26 -11.29 13.06 6.29
N GLY A 27 -12.62 13.19 6.38
CA GLY A 27 -13.39 14.09 5.51
C GLY A 27 -13.24 13.71 4.04
N THR A 28 -13.50 14.65 3.13
CA THR A 28 -13.41 14.43 1.67
C THR A 28 -12.19 15.07 1.00
N GLY A 29 -11.27 15.62 1.79
CA GLY A 29 -10.17 16.44 1.29
C GLY A 29 -8.87 15.68 0.97
N LEU A 30 -7.78 16.43 0.88
CA LEU A 30 -6.46 15.98 0.41
C LEU A 30 -5.99 14.67 1.09
N TRP A 31 -6.13 14.55 2.41
CA TRP A 31 -5.65 13.37 3.16
C TRP A 31 -6.39 12.10 2.79
N ARG A 32 -7.71 12.17 2.57
CA ARG A 32 -8.51 11.06 2.05
C ARG A 32 -8.03 10.67 0.67
N GLN A 33 -7.80 11.63 -0.23
CA GLN A 33 -7.33 11.34 -1.58
C GLN A 33 -6.00 10.57 -1.59
N HIS A 34 -5.03 10.98 -0.77
CA HIS A 34 -3.76 10.25 -0.64
C HIS A 34 -3.96 8.85 -0.07
N ARG A 35 -4.82 8.72 0.95
CA ARG A 35 -5.18 7.42 1.55
C ARG A 35 -5.80 6.48 0.52
N ASP A 36 -6.77 6.95 -0.24
CA ASP A 36 -7.48 6.16 -1.26
C ASP A 36 -6.55 5.74 -2.38
N ARG A 37 -5.68 6.66 -2.83
CA ARG A 37 -4.69 6.35 -3.88
C ARG A 37 -3.77 5.21 -3.43
N PHE A 38 -3.32 5.24 -2.18
CA PHE A 38 -2.49 4.20 -1.59
C PHE A 38 -3.25 2.87 -1.50
N GLY A 39 -4.44 2.87 -0.88
CA GLY A 39 -5.26 1.67 -0.71
C GLY A 39 -5.63 1.00 -2.03
N ARG A 40 -6.00 1.79 -3.06
CA ARG A 40 -6.27 1.28 -4.41
C ARG A 40 -5.04 0.64 -5.06
N ALA A 41 -3.83 1.14 -4.78
CA ALA A 41 -2.61 0.54 -5.29
C ALA A 41 -2.33 -0.81 -4.60
N VAL A 42 -2.53 -0.89 -3.29
CA VAL A 42 -2.45 -2.15 -2.52
C VAL A 42 -3.45 -3.17 -3.03
N ASP A 43 -4.71 -2.77 -3.23
CA ASP A 43 -5.77 -3.66 -3.72
C ASP A 43 -5.46 -4.19 -5.14
N ARG A 44 -4.84 -3.36 -6.00
CA ARG A 44 -4.39 -3.80 -7.34
C ARG A 44 -3.29 -4.85 -7.27
N LEU A 45 -2.29 -4.68 -6.42
CA LEU A 45 -1.25 -5.68 -6.22
C LEU A 45 -1.85 -6.96 -5.66
N TYR A 46 -2.72 -6.84 -4.66
CA TYR A 46 -3.42 -7.95 -4.05
C TYR A 46 -4.22 -8.78 -5.07
N ALA A 47 -5.05 -8.11 -5.88
CA ALA A 47 -5.82 -8.77 -6.93
C ALA A 47 -4.90 -9.47 -7.94
N THR A 48 -3.78 -8.84 -8.28
CA THR A 48 -2.78 -9.40 -9.19
C THR A 48 -2.11 -10.65 -8.63
N ALA A 49 -1.70 -10.61 -7.35
CA ALA A 49 -1.11 -11.74 -6.65
C ALA A 49 -2.06 -12.94 -6.59
N VAL A 50 -3.35 -12.69 -6.29
CA VAL A 50 -4.38 -13.75 -6.26
C VAL A 50 -4.57 -14.38 -7.64
N GLN A 51 -4.61 -13.58 -8.70
CA GLN A 51 -4.73 -14.13 -10.05
C GLN A 51 -3.49 -14.92 -10.45
N ALA A 52 -2.30 -14.40 -10.17
CA ALA A 52 -1.04 -15.11 -10.44
C ALA A 52 -0.96 -16.46 -9.72
N GLN A 53 -1.35 -16.50 -8.45
CA GLN A 53 -1.37 -17.75 -7.67
C GLN A 53 -2.37 -18.79 -8.21
N LYS A 54 -3.51 -18.35 -8.76
CA LYS A 54 -4.49 -19.24 -9.39
C LYS A 54 -3.99 -19.82 -10.71
N GLU A 55 -3.28 -19.02 -11.49
CA GLU A 55 -2.86 -19.34 -12.85
C GLU A 55 -1.55 -20.12 -12.92
N SER A 56 -0.64 -19.84 -11.99
CA SER A 56 0.70 -20.43 -11.95
C SER A 56 1.09 -20.79 -10.50
N PRO A 57 0.34 -21.69 -9.85
CA PRO A 57 0.62 -22.08 -8.47
C PRO A 57 1.99 -22.77 -8.37
N GLY A 58 2.73 -22.46 -7.30
CA GLY A 58 4.03 -23.09 -7.01
C GLY A 58 5.23 -22.46 -7.75
N VAL A 59 4.99 -21.47 -8.62
CA VAL A 59 6.09 -20.68 -9.20
C VAL A 59 6.72 -19.80 -8.09
N PRO A 60 8.04 -19.86 -7.86
CA PRO A 60 8.69 -19.09 -6.79
C PRO A 60 8.45 -17.59 -6.88
N ALA A 61 8.57 -16.99 -8.07
CA ALA A 61 8.29 -15.57 -8.29
C ALA A 61 6.85 -15.17 -7.91
N VAL A 62 5.87 -16.03 -8.18
CA VAL A 62 4.46 -15.80 -7.79
C VAL A 62 4.31 -15.87 -6.27
N THR A 63 4.98 -16.84 -5.64
CA THR A 63 4.98 -16.97 -4.17
C THR A 63 5.58 -15.71 -3.51
N ALA A 64 6.69 -15.20 -4.05
CA ALA A 64 7.31 -13.97 -3.56
C ALA A 64 6.35 -12.76 -3.64
N VAL A 65 5.59 -12.62 -4.73
CA VAL A 65 4.57 -11.55 -4.86
C VAL A 65 3.43 -11.73 -3.85
N VAL A 66 3.01 -12.97 -3.57
CA VAL A 66 2.00 -13.23 -2.53
C VAL A 66 2.52 -12.80 -1.15
N GLU A 67 3.79 -13.07 -0.83
CA GLU A 67 4.39 -12.64 0.44
C GLU A 67 4.42 -11.11 0.60
N LEU A 68 4.62 -10.35 -0.48
CA LEU A 68 4.54 -8.88 -0.45
C LEU A 68 3.16 -8.37 -0.02
N THR A 69 2.08 -9.13 -0.22
CA THR A 69 0.75 -8.71 0.21
C THR A 69 0.63 -8.59 1.74
N HIS A 70 1.36 -9.41 2.50
CA HIS A 70 1.41 -9.31 3.95
C HIS A 70 2.09 -8.02 4.40
N ARG A 71 3.24 -7.70 3.79
CA ARG A 71 3.96 -6.44 4.06
C ARG A 71 3.10 -5.23 3.75
N LEU A 72 2.40 -5.25 2.61
CA LEU A 72 1.53 -4.16 2.20
C LEU A 72 0.27 -4.01 3.06
N SER A 73 -0.23 -5.07 3.70
CA SER A 73 -1.31 -4.97 4.68
C SER A 73 -0.90 -4.13 5.89
N GLU A 74 0.30 -4.38 6.43
CA GLU A 74 0.86 -3.58 7.53
C GLU A 74 1.13 -2.13 7.08
N LEU A 75 1.67 -1.96 5.87
CA LEU A 75 1.97 -0.65 5.33
C LEU A 75 0.70 0.18 5.07
N ASP A 76 -0.38 -0.46 4.64
CA ASP A 76 -1.70 0.15 4.44
C ASP A 76 -2.26 0.72 5.75
N GLN A 77 -2.14 -0.02 6.85
CA GLN A 77 -2.54 0.45 8.17
C GLN A 77 -1.72 1.66 8.62
N ARG A 78 -0.40 1.65 8.41
CA ARG A 78 0.50 2.77 8.72
C ARG A 78 0.13 4.02 7.91
N ALA A 79 -0.12 3.87 6.61
CA ALA A 79 -0.57 4.97 5.76
C ALA A 79 -1.91 5.55 6.22
N ALA A 80 -2.85 4.69 6.65
CA ALA A 80 -4.12 5.13 7.24
C ALA A 80 -3.91 5.96 8.51
N GLN A 81 -3.01 5.55 9.40
CA GLN A 81 -2.70 6.27 10.64
C GLN A 81 -2.09 7.64 10.35
N ILE A 82 -1.14 7.72 9.41
CA ILE A 82 -0.55 9.00 9.00
C ILE A 82 -1.63 9.95 8.48
N ALA A 83 -2.51 9.48 7.58
CA ALA A 83 -3.56 10.32 7.00
C ALA A 83 -4.53 10.84 8.08
N GLN A 84 -4.88 10.01 9.07
CA GLN A 84 -5.73 10.42 10.19
C GLN A 84 -5.06 11.43 11.10
N GLN A 85 -3.78 11.23 11.41
CA GLN A 85 -3.02 12.17 12.21
C GLN A 85 -2.90 13.51 11.49
N ALA A 86 -2.59 13.48 10.19
CA ALA A 86 -2.50 14.67 9.36
C ALA A 86 -3.84 15.42 9.30
N HIS A 87 -4.96 14.71 9.12
CA HIS A 87 -6.30 15.31 9.14
C HIS A 87 -6.66 15.91 10.49
N SER A 88 -6.29 15.25 11.60
CA SER A 88 -6.55 15.75 12.95
C SER A 88 -5.76 17.03 13.27
N SER A 89 -4.52 17.12 12.79
CA SER A 89 -3.68 18.31 12.96
C SER A 89 -4.01 19.43 11.98
N TRP A 90 -4.32 19.08 10.74
CA TRP A 90 -4.57 20.01 9.63
C TRP A 90 -5.81 19.53 8.83
N PRO A 91 -7.02 19.82 9.33
CA PRO A 91 -8.23 19.43 8.63
C PRO A 91 -8.33 20.22 7.31
N LEU A 92 -8.45 19.48 6.21
CA LEU A 92 -8.59 20.02 4.88
C LEU A 92 -9.85 19.44 4.25
N GLU A 93 -10.76 20.31 3.81
CA GLU A 93 -11.98 19.91 3.07
C GLU A 93 -11.74 19.88 1.56
N GLY A 94 -10.79 20.68 1.08
CA GLY A 94 -10.38 20.75 -0.33
C GLY A 94 -9.14 19.92 -0.67
N LEU A 95 -8.80 19.90 -1.95
CA LEU A 95 -7.58 19.27 -2.49
C LEU A 95 -6.38 20.23 -2.55
N VAL A 96 -6.63 21.53 -2.33
CA VAL A 96 -5.59 22.55 -2.36
C VAL A 96 -5.03 22.71 -0.96
N LEU A 97 -3.71 22.56 -0.84
CA LEU A 97 -2.99 22.83 0.40
C LEU A 97 -2.73 24.34 0.54
N PRO A 98 -3.32 25.02 1.55
CA PRO A 98 -3.05 26.43 1.82
C PRO A 98 -1.57 26.68 2.14
N ALA A 99 -1.07 27.89 1.86
CA ALA A 99 0.35 28.20 1.98
C ALA A 99 0.87 28.14 3.42
N ASP A 100 0.08 28.60 4.39
CA ASP A 100 0.35 28.53 5.82
C ASP A 100 0.36 27.08 6.34
N VAL A 101 -0.56 26.24 5.87
CA VAL A 101 -0.56 24.81 6.18
C VAL A 101 0.66 24.12 5.55
N ARG A 102 1.03 24.48 4.31
CA ARG A 102 2.23 23.96 3.63
C ARG A 102 3.51 24.20 4.45
N GLN A 103 3.65 25.37 5.08
CA GLN A 103 4.81 25.67 5.94
C GLN A 103 4.87 24.78 7.17
N GLN A 104 3.73 24.31 7.69
CA GLN A 104 3.66 23.45 8.87
C GLN A 104 3.82 21.97 8.53
N VAL A 105 3.16 21.52 7.46
CA VAL A 105 3.09 20.10 7.09
C VAL A 105 4.28 19.64 6.25
N GLY A 106 5.02 20.58 5.66
CA GLY A 106 6.19 20.31 4.85
C GLY A 106 5.88 19.48 3.61
N ASP A 107 6.67 18.44 3.38
CA ASP A 107 6.66 17.52 2.23
C ASP A 107 5.82 16.26 2.46
N LEU A 108 5.00 16.22 3.52
CA LEU A 108 4.20 15.04 3.86
C LEU A 108 3.24 14.60 2.73
N PRO A 109 2.48 15.50 2.04
CA PRO A 109 1.67 15.11 0.89
C PRO A 109 2.51 14.48 -0.23
N GLU A 110 3.69 15.03 -0.50
CA GLU A 110 4.63 14.52 -1.50
C GLU A 110 5.15 13.14 -1.12
N LEU A 111 5.51 12.90 0.14
CA LEU A 111 5.91 11.59 0.66
C LEU A 111 4.80 10.55 0.48
N LEU A 112 3.55 10.89 0.87
CA LEU A 112 2.40 9.99 0.71
C LEU A 112 2.09 9.70 -0.77
N SER A 113 2.17 10.72 -1.62
CA SER A 113 1.99 10.58 -3.07
C SER A 113 3.05 9.67 -3.69
N ARG A 114 4.32 9.87 -3.32
CA ARG A 114 5.44 9.04 -3.79
C ARG A 114 5.30 7.60 -3.28
N ALA A 115 4.90 7.39 -2.03
CA ALA A 115 4.67 6.07 -1.47
C ALA A 115 3.57 5.33 -2.25
N ALA A 116 2.45 5.98 -2.53
CA ALA A 116 1.39 5.41 -3.36
C ALA A 116 1.85 5.13 -4.81
N GLY A 117 2.75 5.97 -5.35
CA GLY A 117 3.43 5.74 -6.62
C GLY A 117 4.26 4.45 -6.60
N LYS A 118 5.08 4.27 -5.57
CA LYS A 118 5.91 3.06 -5.38
C LYS A 118 5.08 1.79 -5.23
N VAL A 119 3.97 1.82 -4.50
CA VAL A 119 3.06 0.66 -4.45
C VAL A 119 2.40 0.40 -5.82
N SER A 120 2.14 1.45 -6.61
CA SER A 120 1.64 1.27 -7.98
C SER A 120 2.69 0.63 -8.90
N GLU A 121 3.95 1.03 -8.79
CA GLU A 121 5.09 0.39 -9.50
C GLU A 121 5.24 -1.08 -9.08
N ALA A 122 5.10 -1.38 -7.78
CA ALA A 122 5.09 -2.75 -7.27
C ALA A 122 3.95 -3.58 -7.88
N ALA A 123 2.75 -3.01 -7.97
CA ALA A 123 1.58 -3.66 -8.58
C ALA A 123 1.79 -3.96 -10.08
N GLN A 124 2.44 -3.05 -10.81
CA GLN A 124 2.82 -3.26 -12.21
C GLN A 124 3.87 -4.36 -12.37
N ALA A 125 4.90 -4.36 -11.53
CA ALA A 125 5.91 -5.41 -11.51
C ALA A 125 5.30 -6.78 -11.18
N ALA A 126 4.36 -6.85 -10.23
CA ALA A 126 3.58 -8.06 -9.95
C ALA A 126 2.76 -8.55 -11.15
N ALA A 127 2.24 -7.63 -11.98
CA ALA A 127 1.55 -8.00 -13.21
C ALA A 127 2.51 -8.60 -14.24
N HIS A 128 3.74 -8.10 -14.32
CA HIS A 128 4.79 -8.71 -15.15
C HIS A 128 5.17 -10.11 -14.65
N VAL A 129 5.27 -10.32 -13.32
CA VAL A 129 5.45 -11.66 -12.74
C VAL A 129 4.34 -12.59 -13.22
N ARG A 130 3.07 -12.16 -13.16
CA ARG A 130 1.93 -12.96 -13.59
C ARG A 130 2.06 -13.37 -15.06
N VAL A 131 2.38 -12.43 -15.95
CA VAL A 131 2.52 -12.70 -17.39
C VAL A 131 3.70 -13.64 -17.65
N ALA A 132 4.87 -13.35 -17.07
CA ALA A 132 6.07 -14.16 -17.23
C ALA A 132 5.90 -15.57 -16.67
N ALA A 133 5.24 -15.74 -15.53
CA ALA A 133 4.99 -17.05 -14.92
C ALA A 133 4.07 -17.94 -15.78
N ARG A 134 3.07 -17.36 -16.46
CA ARG A 134 2.26 -18.10 -17.45
C ARG A 134 3.07 -18.55 -18.66
N GLN A 135 4.05 -17.75 -19.08
CA GLN A 135 4.92 -18.02 -20.23
C GLN A 135 6.11 -18.92 -19.89
N ALA A 136 6.48 -19.03 -18.61
CA ALA A 136 7.62 -19.83 -18.14
C ALA A 136 7.41 -21.35 -18.30
N ALA A 137 6.19 -21.81 -18.63
CA ALA A 137 5.99 -23.15 -19.18
C ALA A 137 6.80 -23.39 -20.48
N GLU A 138 7.28 -22.31 -21.13
CA GLU A 138 7.98 -22.33 -22.42
C GLU A 138 9.41 -21.71 -22.37
N THR A 139 9.81 -21.01 -21.29
CA THR A 139 11.14 -20.33 -21.19
C THR A 139 11.73 -20.31 -19.77
N ALA A 140 13.05 -20.22 -19.66
CA ALA A 140 13.80 -20.26 -18.39
C ALA A 140 13.41 -19.14 -17.40
N ALA A 141 13.47 -19.43 -16.09
CA ALA A 141 12.94 -18.67 -14.95
C ALA A 141 13.34 -17.18 -14.79
N GLY A 142 14.26 -16.65 -15.61
CA GLY A 142 14.87 -15.33 -15.41
C GLY A 142 13.93 -14.10 -15.40
N PRO A 143 12.95 -13.97 -16.32
CA PRO A 143 12.11 -12.77 -16.39
C PRO A 143 11.14 -12.60 -15.21
N ALA A 144 10.56 -13.71 -14.73
CA ALA A 144 9.63 -13.68 -13.59
C ALA A 144 10.35 -13.31 -12.29
N ASP A 145 11.54 -13.86 -12.07
CA ASP A 145 12.35 -13.56 -10.89
C ASP A 145 12.82 -12.10 -10.87
N ALA A 146 13.24 -11.55 -12.01
CA ALA A 146 13.63 -10.13 -12.11
C ALA A 146 12.44 -9.18 -11.84
N ALA A 147 11.24 -9.53 -12.32
CA ALA A 147 10.03 -8.76 -12.04
C ALA A 147 9.64 -8.85 -10.55
N ALA A 148 9.77 -10.02 -9.92
CA ALA A 148 9.52 -10.19 -8.49
C ALA A 148 10.51 -9.38 -7.64
N ALA A 149 11.80 -9.39 -7.99
CA ALA A 149 12.82 -8.56 -7.33
C ALA A 149 12.52 -7.06 -7.46
N SER A 150 12.02 -6.62 -8.62
CA SER A 150 11.60 -5.24 -8.83
C SER A 150 10.39 -4.88 -7.95
N ALA A 151 9.38 -5.77 -7.88
CA ALA A 151 8.24 -5.58 -7.00
C ALA A 151 8.64 -5.42 -5.53
N ALA A 152 9.57 -6.27 -5.05
CA ALA A 152 10.10 -6.19 -3.69
C ALA A 152 10.80 -4.83 -3.43
N ARG A 153 11.67 -4.39 -4.35
CA ARG A 153 12.35 -3.08 -4.24
C ARG A 153 11.38 -1.91 -4.16
N PHE A 154 10.31 -1.93 -4.96
CA PHE A 154 9.29 -0.89 -4.90
C PHE A 154 8.49 -0.90 -3.59
N VAL A 155 8.27 -2.08 -2.98
CA VAL A 155 7.70 -2.17 -1.64
C VAL A 155 8.67 -1.62 -0.59
N ASP A 156 9.97 -1.93 -0.69
CA ASP A 156 11.01 -1.38 0.20
C ASP A 156 11.06 0.15 0.12
N ASP A 157 11.04 0.71 -1.10
CA ASP A 157 10.99 2.17 -1.33
C ASP A 157 9.73 2.79 -0.69
N ALA A 158 8.57 2.13 -0.82
CA ALA A 158 7.32 2.60 -0.21
C ALA A 158 7.39 2.56 1.32
N GLU A 159 7.98 1.51 1.90
CA GLU A 159 8.19 1.39 3.34
C GLU A 159 9.09 2.51 3.88
N ALA A 160 10.17 2.84 3.17
CA ALA A 160 11.06 3.95 3.53
C ALA A 160 10.32 5.29 3.53
N LEU A 161 9.53 5.57 2.49
CA LEU A 161 8.74 6.81 2.38
C LEU A 161 7.68 6.93 3.49
N ILE A 162 7.03 5.82 3.84
CA ILE A 162 6.05 5.80 4.95
C ILE A 162 6.76 5.98 6.29
N ALA A 163 7.93 5.38 6.51
CA ALA A 163 8.71 5.58 7.73
C ALA A 163 9.15 7.05 7.89
N GLU A 164 9.55 7.70 6.79
CA GLU A 164 9.84 9.13 6.78
C GLU A 164 8.60 9.97 7.12
N ALA A 165 7.46 9.68 6.48
CA ALA A 165 6.19 10.36 6.75
C ALA A 165 5.71 10.20 8.21
N GLN A 166 5.91 9.04 8.83
CA GLN A 166 5.63 8.82 10.26
C GLN A 166 6.50 9.71 11.15
N THR A 167 7.78 9.85 10.81
CA THR A 167 8.71 10.71 11.56
C THR A 167 8.25 12.17 11.49
N ARG A 168 7.77 12.64 10.34
CA ARG A 168 7.25 14.02 10.17
C ARG A 168 5.95 14.28 10.91
N THR A 169 5.07 13.29 11.02
CA THR A 169 3.77 13.43 11.70
C THR A 169 3.83 13.18 13.20
N GLY A 170 4.98 12.76 13.73
CA GLY A 170 5.13 12.39 15.14
C GLY A 170 4.39 11.09 15.52
N VAL A 171 3.89 10.34 14.52
CA VAL A 171 3.28 9.03 14.72
C VAL A 171 4.39 8.05 15.10
N ARG A 172 4.61 7.85 16.41
CA ARG A 172 5.49 6.77 16.87
C ARG A 172 4.81 5.46 16.50
N GLY A 173 5.50 4.64 15.69
CA GLY A 173 5.10 3.25 15.51
C GLY A 173 4.91 2.61 16.88
N THR A 174 3.81 1.91 17.08
CA THR A 174 3.53 1.15 18.30
C THR A 174 4.52 -0.01 18.40
N GLY A 175 5.75 0.27 18.80
CA GLY A 175 6.83 -0.69 18.96
C GLY A 175 7.75 -0.20 20.08
N GLY A 176 7.64 -0.85 21.24
CA GLY A 176 8.54 -0.65 22.37
C GLY A 176 7.96 0.22 23.48
N ARG A 177 7.23 -0.42 24.40
CA ARG A 177 7.20 0.04 25.80
C ARG A 177 8.59 -0.27 26.37
N GLU A 178 9.41 0.74 26.57
CA GLU A 178 10.57 0.65 27.45
C GLU A 178 10.25 1.42 28.74
N THR A 179 9.88 0.67 29.76
CA THR A 179 10.04 1.03 31.19
C THR A 179 11.48 0.71 31.59
N PRO A 180 12.08 1.53 32.44
CA PRO A 180 11.94 1.28 33.88
C PRO A 180 11.29 2.43 34.65
#